data_AF-A0A2N2PPS8-F1
#
_entry.id   AF-A0A2N2PPS8-F1
#
_cell.length_a   1.000
_cell.length_b   1.000
_cell.length_c   1.000
_cell.angle_alpha   90.00
_cell.angle_beta   90.00
_cell.angle_gamma   90.00
#
_symmetry.space_group_name_H-M   'P 1'
#
loop_
_entity.id
_entity.type
_entity.pdbx_description
1 polymer ?
#
loop_
_entity_poly.entity_id
_entity_poly.type
_entity_poly.pdbx_seq_one_letter_code
_entity_poly.pdbx_strand_id
1 'polypeptide(L)'
;MALALVALLGMTALAIDGGMAFVQRAKAQNAADASAIAGARQLALGGTDSEIAGAISEYAISRNGASLFTAAYYPGGSQVGGGTVPGNSTGVNVVTRITFSTYFAGILGHPQMTVSAKASAATGSVLEPGPSTQPLATECTQPNLDQCGFEIGQSYDMWVGGGPGNFGWLSWSGANNAPYVEQELTPGNQPDYVDPHSICPELAIGCWVQGLPGVTNSSGNRSQLDNWIALGQLGTPMIVVIYDSSEGSGS
;
A
#
# COMPACT_ATOMS: atom_id res chain seq x y z
N MET A 1 -27.83 -32.17 -38.14
CA MET A 1 -27.00 -32.40 -36.93
C MET A 1 -25.66 -31.65 -36.98
N ALA A 2 -25.04 -31.47 -38.15
CA ALA A 2 -23.81 -30.68 -38.28
C ALA A 2 -23.94 -29.21 -37.79
N LEU A 3 -25.06 -28.54 -38.09
CA LEU A 3 -25.32 -27.16 -37.64
C LEU A 3 -25.38 -27.00 -36.10
N ALA A 4 -25.93 -27.99 -35.39
CA ALA A 4 -26.02 -27.95 -33.94
C ALA A 4 -24.64 -28.13 -33.27
N LEU A 5 -23.78 -28.99 -33.83
CA LEU A 5 -22.40 -29.17 -33.37
C LEU A 5 -21.56 -27.90 -33.59
N VAL A 6 -21.69 -27.26 -34.76
CA VAL A 6 -20.99 -26.00 -35.05
C VAL A 6 -21.46 -24.89 -34.09
N ALA A 7 -22.75 -24.78 -33.82
CA ALA A 7 -23.27 -23.81 -32.86
C ALA A 7 -22.75 -24.05 -31.44
N LEU A 8 -22.69 -25.30 -30.99
CA LEU A 8 -22.20 -25.66 -29.66
C LEU A 8 -20.69 -25.40 -29.52
N LEU A 9 -19.90 -25.73 -30.55
CA LEU A 9 -18.47 -25.42 -30.61
C LEU A 9 -18.21 -23.90 -30.59
N GLY A 10 -19.03 -23.12 -31.31
CA GLY A 10 -18.95 -21.65 -31.29
C GLY A 10 -19.25 -21.05 -29.92
N MET A 11 -20.21 -21.60 -29.17
CA MET A 11 -20.50 -21.16 -27.80
C MET A 11 -19.38 -21.54 -26.81
N THR A 12 -18.81 -22.74 -26.92
CA THR A 12 -17.65 -23.14 -26.08
C THR A 12 -16.41 -22.30 -26.37
N ALA A 13 -16.19 -21.97 -27.63
CA ALA A 13 -15.12 -21.08 -28.07
C ALA A 13 -15.23 -19.70 -27.40
N LEU A 14 -16.43 -19.12 -27.45
CA LEU A 14 -16.72 -17.83 -26.80
C LEU A 14 -16.56 -17.91 -25.28
N ALA A 15 -17.00 -19.01 -24.65
CA ALA A 15 -16.85 -19.21 -23.21
C ALA A 15 -15.38 -19.29 -22.77
N ILE A 16 -14.53 -19.96 -23.56
CA ILE A 16 -13.08 -20.09 -23.27
C ILE A 16 -12.37 -18.75 -23.44
N ASP A 17 -12.54 -18.07 -24.57
CA ASP A 17 -11.87 -16.79 -24.82
C ASP A 17 -12.40 -15.69 -23.87
N GLY A 18 -13.71 -15.68 -23.57
CA GLY A 18 -14.31 -14.77 -22.61
C GLY A 18 -13.85 -15.03 -21.17
N GLY A 19 -13.75 -16.30 -20.77
CA GLY A 19 -13.22 -16.69 -19.47
C GLY A 19 -11.76 -16.29 -19.29
N MET A 20 -10.93 -16.48 -20.32
CA MET A 20 -9.54 -16.04 -20.28
C MET A 20 -9.43 -14.51 -20.20
N ALA A 21 -10.21 -13.77 -21.00
CA ALA A 21 -10.19 -12.31 -20.97
C ALA A 21 -10.53 -11.76 -19.57
N PHE A 22 -11.46 -12.40 -18.85
CA PHE A 22 -11.79 -12.02 -17.48
C PHE A 22 -10.61 -12.21 -16.51
N VAL A 23 -9.92 -13.36 -16.58
CA VAL A 23 -8.73 -13.62 -15.75
C VAL A 23 -7.61 -12.63 -16.05
N GLN A 24 -7.37 -12.34 -17.34
CA GLN A 24 -6.33 -11.38 -17.74
C GLN A 24 -6.67 -9.96 -17.28
N ARG A 25 -7.96 -9.59 -17.26
CA ARG A 25 -8.40 -8.30 -16.72
C ARG A 25 -8.09 -8.18 -15.22
N ALA A 26 -8.32 -9.23 -14.43
CA ALA A 26 -7.98 -9.24 -13.01
C ALA A 26 -6.45 -9.09 -12.80
N LYS A 27 -5.64 -9.79 -13.60
CA LYS A 27 -4.18 -9.63 -13.56
C LYS A 27 -3.73 -8.22 -13.94
N ALA A 28 -4.34 -7.62 -14.97
CA ALA A 28 -4.02 -6.25 -15.37
C ALA A 28 -4.31 -5.27 -14.23
N GLN A 29 -5.43 -5.44 -13.52
CA GLN A 29 -5.78 -4.62 -12.37
C GLN A 29 -4.77 -4.75 -11.24
N ASN A 30 -4.42 -5.99 -10.85
CA ASN A 30 -3.38 -6.21 -9.84
C ASN A 30 -2.03 -5.59 -10.24
N ALA A 31 -1.66 -5.67 -11.52
CA ALA A 31 -0.46 -5.03 -12.05
C ALA A 31 -0.54 -3.50 -11.92
N ALA A 32 -1.69 -2.90 -12.24
CA ALA A 32 -1.90 -1.46 -12.12
C ALA A 32 -1.83 -1.01 -10.66
N ASP A 33 -2.51 -1.69 -9.76
CA ASP A 33 -2.56 -1.32 -8.34
C ASP A 33 -1.19 -1.44 -7.67
N ALA A 34 -0.49 -2.56 -7.90
CA ALA A 34 0.85 -2.77 -7.36
C ALA A 34 1.86 -1.74 -7.90
N SER A 35 1.81 -1.45 -9.20
CA SER A 35 2.71 -0.47 -9.81
C SER A 35 2.40 0.97 -9.39
N ALA A 36 1.13 1.33 -9.21
CA ALA A 36 0.76 2.64 -8.69
C ALA A 36 1.28 2.85 -7.27
N ILE A 37 1.09 1.88 -6.36
CA ILE A 37 1.60 1.96 -4.98
C ILE A 37 3.13 2.02 -4.97
N ALA A 38 3.80 1.17 -5.75
CA ALA A 38 5.26 1.17 -5.84
C ALA A 38 5.81 2.52 -6.33
N GLY A 39 5.21 3.09 -7.37
CA GLY A 39 5.59 4.41 -7.89
C GLY A 39 5.32 5.54 -6.90
N ALA A 40 4.15 5.53 -6.24
CA ALA A 40 3.80 6.53 -5.22
C ALA A 40 4.72 6.45 -3.99
N ARG A 41 5.14 5.24 -3.58
CA ARG A 41 6.11 5.04 -2.51
C ARG A 41 7.48 5.61 -2.87
N GLN A 42 7.98 5.36 -4.08
CA GLN A 42 9.26 5.93 -4.52
C GLN A 42 9.21 7.45 -4.62
N LEU A 43 8.07 8.00 -5.07
CA LEU A 43 7.83 9.44 -5.07
C LEU A 43 7.85 10.01 -3.64
N ALA A 44 7.25 9.31 -2.67
CA ALA A 44 7.23 9.72 -1.26
C ALA A 44 8.63 9.72 -0.62
N LEU A 45 9.52 8.82 -1.05
CA LEU A 45 10.91 8.73 -0.59
C LEU A 45 11.84 9.79 -1.22
N GLY A 46 11.32 10.65 -2.10
CA GLY A 46 12.12 11.64 -2.83
C GLY A 46 13.00 11.02 -3.93
N GLY A 47 12.61 9.86 -4.45
CA GLY A 47 13.31 9.18 -5.53
C GLY A 47 13.33 9.99 -6.83
N THR A 48 14.34 9.74 -7.65
CA THR A 48 14.46 10.30 -9.01
C THR A 48 13.40 9.73 -9.94
N ASP A 49 13.11 10.42 -11.04
CA ASP A 49 12.15 9.96 -12.05
C ASP A 49 12.51 8.57 -12.62
N SER A 50 13.80 8.25 -12.75
CA SER A 50 14.27 6.92 -13.16
C SER A 50 13.99 5.83 -12.12
N GLU A 51 14.11 6.13 -10.83
CA GLU A 51 13.83 5.17 -9.76
C GLU A 51 12.33 4.90 -9.63
N ILE A 52 11.51 5.94 -9.77
CA ILE A 52 10.05 5.83 -9.82
C ILE A 52 9.63 5.00 -11.03
N ALA A 53 10.15 5.31 -12.23
CA ALA A 53 9.87 4.55 -13.44
C ALA A 53 10.33 3.08 -13.31
N GLY A 54 11.50 2.86 -12.70
CA GLY A 54 12.05 1.54 -12.40
C GLY A 54 11.13 0.72 -11.53
N ALA A 55 10.67 1.27 -10.40
CA ALA A 55 9.75 0.59 -9.49
C ALA A 55 8.40 0.27 -10.16
N ILE A 56 7.83 1.21 -10.91
CA ILE A 56 6.59 0.96 -11.66
C ILE A 56 6.80 -0.18 -12.67
N SER A 57 7.93 -0.18 -13.39
CA SER A 57 8.24 -1.21 -14.38
C SER A 57 8.41 -2.60 -13.76
N GLU A 58 9.05 -2.70 -12.59
CA GLU A 58 9.26 -3.95 -11.89
C GLU A 58 7.93 -4.59 -11.50
N TYR A 59 7.04 -3.80 -10.88
CA TYR A 59 5.75 -4.30 -10.43
C TYR A 59 4.76 -4.53 -11.58
N ALA A 60 4.77 -3.68 -12.61
CA ALA A 60 3.89 -3.86 -13.76
C ALA A 60 4.31 -5.07 -14.62
N ILE A 61 5.57 -5.10 -15.06
CA ILE A 61 6.05 -6.07 -16.07
C ILE A 61 6.61 -7.31 -15.38
N SER A 62 7.67 -7.17 -14.57
CA SER A 62 8.43 -8.31 -14.05
C SER A 62 7.63 -9.17 -13.08
N ARG A 63 6.85 -8.54 -12.19
CA ARG A 63 6.09 -9.24 -11.14
C ARG A 63 4.68 -9.62 -11.55
N ASN A 64 3.98 -8.77 -12.31
CA ASN A 64 2.57 -8.99 -12.67
C ASN A 64 2.31 -9.29 -14.16
N GLY A 65 3.34 -9.28 -15.01
CA GLY A 65 3.23 -9.74 -16.40
C GLY A 65 2.50 -8.77 -17.35
N ALA A 66 2.48 -7.47 -17.06
CA ALA A 66 2.03 -6.47 -18.03
C ALA A 66 2.93 -6.48 -19.28
N SER A 67 2.33 -6.42 -20.47
CA SER A 67 3.05 -6.28 -21.73
C SER A 67 3.52 -4.84 -21.95
N LEU A 68 2.77 -3.87 -21.44
CA LEU A 68 3.11 -2.45 -21.47
C LEU A 68 2.50 -1.77 -20.26
N PHE A 69 3.14 -0.69 -19.79
CA PHE A 69 2.52 0.26 -18.90
C PHE A 69 2.74 1.68 -19.40
N THR A 70 1.85 2.59 -19.01
CA THR A 70 2.05 4.03 -19.11
C THR A 70 1.79 4.63 -17.74
N ALA A 71 2.70 5.47 -17.26
CA ALA A 71 2.57 6.13 -15.97
C ALA A 71 2.67 7.65 -16.12
N ALA A 72 1.86 8.37 -15.34
CA ALA A 72 1.84 9.81 -15.32
C ALA A 72 1.74 10.34 -13.89
N TYR A 73 2.45 11.41 -13.58
CA TYR A 73 2.39 12.09 -12.30
C TYR A 73 1.01 12.74 -12.07
N TYR A 74 0.61 12.80 -10.81
CA TYR A 74 -0.62 13.43 -10.35
C TYR A 74 -0.30 14.35 -9.17
N PRO A 75 -0.88 15.56 -9.08
CA PRO A 75 -1.52 16.31 -10.16
C PRO A 75 -0.51 16.79 -11.23
N GLY A 76 -0.91 16.86 -12.49
CA GLY A 76 -0.11 17.46 -13.58
C GLY A 76 -0.06 16.65 -14.86
N GLY A 77 -0.14 15.32 -14.79
CA GLY A 77 -0.23 14.44 -15.96
C GLY A 77 1.07 14.27 -16.75
N SER A 78 2.19 14.84 -16.29
CA SER A 78 3.51 14.63 -16.89
C SER A 78 3.88 13.15 -16.87
N GLN A 79 4.47 12.65 -17.96
CA GLN A 79 4.85 11.23 -18.06
C GLN A 79 5.98 10.89 -17.08
N VAL A 80 5.84 9.76 -16.39
CA VAL A 80 6.92 9.16 -15.58
C VAL A 80 7.95 8.52 -16.50
N GLY A 81 9.24 8.72 -16.22
CA GLY A 81 10.34 8.35 -17.11
C GLY A 81 10.71 9.45 -18.11
N GLY A 82 10.23 10.67 -17.90
CA GLY A 82 10.50 11.86 -18.73
C GLY A 82 11.77 12.63 -18.33
N GLY A 83 12.44 12.25 -17.25
CA GLY A 83 13.71 12.82 -16.76
C GLY A 83 13.57 13.77 -15.57
N THR A 84 12.38 14.25 -15.24
CA THR A 84 12.15 15.14 -14.09
C THR A 84 10.85 14.83 -13.37
N VAL A 85 10.91 14.84 -12.04
CA VAL A 85 9.72 14.75 -11.17
C VAL A 85 9.14 16.15 -11.01
N PRO A 86 7.88 16.42 -11.42
CA PRO A 86 7.26 17.71 -11.18
C PRO A 86 7.11 17.96 -9.67
N GLY A 87 7.53 19.14 -9.19
CA GLY A 87 7.57 19.44 -7.75
C GLY A 87 6.21 19.49 -7.04
N ASN A 88 5.11 19.54 -7.79
CA ASN A 88 3.74 19.48 -7.27
C ASN A 88 3.12 18.07 -7.36
N SER A 89 3.90 17.05 -7.72
CA SER A 89 3.41 15.68 -7.85
C SER A 89 3.22 15.07 -6.47
N THR A 90 1.99 14.68 -6.18
CA THR A 90 1.61 13.94 -4.97
C THR A 90 1.39 12.46 -5.26
N GLY A 91 1.37 12.02 -6.51
CA GLY A 91 1.07 10.64 -6.84
C GLY A 91 1.37 10.26 -8.26
N VAL A 92 1.00 9.03 -8.61
CA VAL A 92 1.13 8.47 -9.95
C VAL A 92 -0.17 7.78 -10.37
N ASN A 93 -0.50 7.95 -11.65
CA ASN A 93 -1.55 7.23 -12.35
C ASN A 93 -0.87 6.22 -13.27
N VAL A 94 -1.14 4.94 -13.08
CA VAL A 94 -0.58 3.87 -13.90
C VAL A 94 -1.67 3.18 -14.68
N VAL A 95 -1.43 2.99 -15.97
CA VAL A 95 -2.27 2.17 -16.85
C VAL A 95 -1.42 1.00 -17.32
N THR A 96 -1.84 -0.21 -17.01
CA THR A 96 -1.20 -1.44 -17.48
C THR A 96 -2.00 -2.04 -18.62
N ARG A 97 -1.30 -2.74 -19.51
CA ARG A 97 -1.88 -3.52 -20.59
C ARG A 97 -1.31 -4.92 -20.53
N ILE A 98 -2.17 -5.91 -20.71
CA ILE A 98 -1.77 -7.31 -20.88
C ILE A 98 -2.29 -7.76 -22.25
N THR A 99 -1.38 -8.18 -23.11
CA THR A 99 -1.68 -8.75 -24.42
C THR A 99 -1.52 -10.26 -24.33
N PHE A 100 -2.56 -11.00 -24.70
CA PHE A 100 -2.58 -12.45 -24.66
C PHE A 100 -3.10 -13.03 -25.97
N SER A 101 -2.65 -14.23 -26.30
CA SER A 101 -3.14 -14.98 -27.46
C SER A 101 -4.55 -15.50 -27.20
N THR A 102 -5.44 -15.28 -28.15
CA THR A 102 -6.78 -15.88 -28.14
C THR A 102 -6.71 -17.27 -28.76
N TYR A 103 -7.58 -18.19 -28.34
CA TYR A 103 -7.60 -19.53 -28.92
C TYR A 103 -8.51 -19.60 -30.13
N PHE A 104 -9.79 -19.24 -29.96
CA PHE A 104 -10.77 -19.39 -31.03
C PHE A 104 -10.98 -18.10 -31.83
N ALA A 105 -10.92 -16.94 -31.18
CA ALA A 105 -10.91 -15.66 -31.88
C ALA A 105 -9.70 -15.54 -32.82
N GLY A 106 -8.61 -16.25 -32.54
CA GLY A 106 -7.46 -16.38 -33.44
C GLY A 106 -7.79 -17.05 -34.77
N ILE A 107 -8.68 -18.05 -34.77
CA ILE A 107 -9.18 -18.70 -36.00
C ILE A 107 -10.03 -17.73 -36.83
N LEU A 108 -10.70 -16.77 -36.17
CA LEU A 108 -11.51 -15.72 -36.79
C LEU A 108 -10.70 -14.47 -37.18
N GLY A 109 -9.36 -14.54 -37.15
CA GLY A 109 -8.48 -13.44 -37.55
C GLY A 109 -8.12 -12.45 -36.44
N HIS A 110 -8.46 -12.74 -35.18
CA HIS A 110 -8.09 -11.95 -34.02
C HIS A 110 -7.15 -12.72 -33.08
N PRO A 111 -5.88 -12.98 -33.48
CA PRO A 111 -4.96 -13.88 -32.75
C PRO A 111 -4.51 -13.37 -31.39
N GLN A 112 -4.73 -12.09 -31.10
CA GLN A 112 -4.36 -11.47 -29.83
C GLN A 112 -5.47 -10.53 -29.36
N MET A 113 -5.64 -10.46 -28.04
CA MET A 113 -6.50 -9.49 -27.38
C MET A 113 -5.68 -8.76 -26.32
N THR A 114 -5.98 -7.47 -26.13
CA THR A 114 -5.34 -6.66 -25.10
C THR A 114 -6.39 -6.19 -24.11
N VAL A 115 -6.15 -6.44 -22.83
CA VAL A 115 -6.92 -5.87 -21.72
C VAL A 115 -6.10 -4.76 -21.07
N SER A 116 -6.79 -3.75 -20.55
CA SER A 116 -6.17 -2.63 -19.85
C SER A 116 -6.81 -2.40 -18.50
N ALA A 117 -6.00 -1.99 -17.54
CA ALA A 117 -6.46 -1.54 -16.22
C ALA A 117 -5.77 -0.24 -15.84
N LYS A 118 -6.43 0.54 -14.99
CA LYS A 118 -5.91 1.82 -14.50
C LYS A 118 -5.98 1.83 -12.98
N ALA A 119 -4.92 2.30 -12.36
CA ALA A 119 -4.83 2.53 -10.93
C ALA A 119 -4.16 3.87 -10.66
N SER A 120 -4.45 4.41 -9.49
CA SER A 120 -3.94 5.70 -9.04
C SER A 120 -3.53 5.55 -7.59
N ALA A 121 -2.35 6.03 -7.24
CA ALA A 121 -1.88 6.10 -5.87
C ALA A 121 -1.26 7.47 -5.63
N ALA A 122 -1.56 8.05 -4.47
CA ALA A 122 -1.01 9.32 -4.05
C ALA A 122 -0.43 9.19 -2.64
N THR A 123 0.68 9.87 -2.44
CA THR A 123 1.28 10.22 -1.17
C THR A 123 0.88 11.65 -0.81
N GLY A 124 0.66 11.89 0.46
CA GLY A 124 0.39 13.21 0.99
C GLY A 124 0.51 13.17 2.50
N SER A 125 0.72 14.34 3.08
CA SER A 125 0.46 14.54 4.51
C SER A 125 -0.99 14.14 4.82
N VAL A 126 -1.23 13.62 6.02
CA VAL A 126 -2.56 13.19 6.49
C VAL A 126 -3.43 14.45 6.74
N LEU A 127 -3.83 15.11 5.66
CA LEU A 127 -4.56 16.40 5.68
C LEU A 127 -6.09 16.23 5.75
N GLU A 128 -6.57 15.00 5.64
CA GLU A 128 -7.91 14.61 6.07
C GLU A 128 -7.74 13.55 7.16
N PRO A 129 -8.49 13.60 8.28
CA PRO A 129 -8.48 12.54 9.25
C PRO A 129 -9.23 11.34 8.63
N GLY A 130 -8.56 10.66 7.69
CA GLY A 130 -8.58 9.22 7.72
C GLY A 130 -8.17 8.76 9.12
N PRO A 131 -8.53 7.54 9.52
CA PRO A 131 -8.23 7.07 10.86
C PRO A 131 -6.76 7.35 11.17
N SER A 132 -6.53 8.20 12.17
CA SER A 132 -5.21 8.73 12.48
C SER A 132 -4.21 7.58 12.57
N THR A 133 -2.97 7.78 12.12
CA THR A 133 -1.91 6.82 12.39
C THR A 133 -1.84 6.60 13.90
N GLN A 134 -1.90 5.34 14.32
CA GLN A 134 -1.93 4.98 15.73
C GLN A 134 -0.51 4.82 16.25
N PRO A 135 -0.25 5.22 17.52
CA PRO A 135 1.09 5.19 18.14
C PRO A 135 1.50 3.75 18.51
N LEU A 136 1.34 2.85 17.55
CA LEU A 136 1.58 1.43 17.63
C LEU A 136 2.42 1.06 16.42
N ALA A 137 3.42 0.23 16.66
CA ALA A 137 4.38 -0.16 15.66
C ALA A 137 4.68 -1.65 15.74
N THR A 138 4.92 -2.23 14.57
CA THR A 138 5.42 -3.59 14.44
C THR A 138 6.70 -3.57 13.61
N GLU A 139 7.67 -4.37 14.04
CA GLU A 139 8.93 -4.50 13.32
C GLU A 139 8.75 -5.42 12.11
N CYS A 140 9.27 -5.01 10.96
CA CYS A 140 9.52 -5.92 9.87
C CYS A 140 11.02 -6.00 9.56
N THR A 141 11.61 -7.15 9.88
CA THR A 141 13.03 -7.44 9.59
C THR A 141 13.26 -7.88 8.14
N GLN A 142 12.20 -8.02 7.34
CA GLN A 142 12.28 -8.44 5.95
C GLN A 142 12.35 -7.23 5.02
N PRO A 143 13.09 -7.32 3.89
CA PRO A 143 13.26 -6.21 2.96
C PRO A 143 11.98 -5.82 2.21
N ASN A 144 10.94 -6.66 2.22
CA ASN A 144 9.66 -6.39 1.57
C ASN A 144 8.50 -6.61 2.56
N LEU A 145 7.50 -5.71 2.51
CA LEU A 145 6.30 -5.81 3.36
C LEU A 145 5.55 -7.13 3.19
N ASP A 146 5.48 -7.64 1.96
CA ASP A 146 4.84 -8.91 1.61
C ASP A 146 5.54 -10.13 2.23
N GLN A 147 6.77 -9.97 2.69
CA GLN A 147 7.58 -11.02 3.31
C GLN A 147 7.56 -10.96 4.84
N CYS A 148 7.01 -9.89 5.43
CA CYS A 148 6.87 -9.76 6.89
C CYS A 148 5.90 -10.79 7.50
N GLY A 149 5.21 -11.58 6.67
CA GLY A 149 4.32 -12.65 7.12
C GLY A 149 2.97 -12.16 7.63
N PHE A 150 2.56 -10.94 7.27
CA PHE A 150 1.21 -10.43 7.55
C PHE A 150 0.21 -10.98 6.54
N GLU A 151 -0.69 -11.83 7.02
CA GLU A 151 -1.76 -12.47 6.26
C GLU A 151 -3.11 -11.94 6.73
N ILE A 152 -4.00 -11.66 5.78
CA ILE A 152 -5.34 -11.17 6.08
C ILE A 152 -6.10 -12.23 6.90
N GLY A 153 -6.64 -11.82 8.04
CA GLY A 153 -7.43 -12.69 8.92
C GLY A 153 -6.62 -13.44 9.98
N GLN A 154 -5.29 -13.28 10.01
CA GLN A 154 -4.45 -13.76 11.10
C GLN A 154 -4.37 -12.72 12.22
N SER A 155 -4.27 -13.20 13.46
CA SER A 155 -4.02 -12.35 14.62
C SER A 155 -2.52 -12.27 14.87
N TYR A 156 -2.02 -11.05 15.07
CA TYR A 156 -0.62 -10.78 15.38
C TYR A 156 -0.53 -10.13 16.75
N ASP A 157 0.36 -10.64 17.59
CA ASP A 157 0.69 -9.99 18.84
C ASP A 157 1.60 -8.80 18.53
N MET A 158 1.10 -7.58 18.73
CA MET A 158 1.92 -6.37 18.72
C MET A 158 2.82 -6.28 19.96
N TRP A 159 2.72 -7.26 20.88
CA TRP A 159 3.38 -7.30 22.18
C TRP A 159 4.29 -8.51 22.28
N VAL A 160 5.59 -8.31 22.52
CA VAL A 160 6.54 -9.39 22.77
C VAL A 160 7.32 -9.14 24.05
N GLY A 161 6.76 -9.55 25.19
CA GLY A 161 7.49 -9.76 26.44
C GLY A 161 7.55 -8.56 27.40
N GLY A 162 7.87 -8.86 28.66
CA GLY A 162 8.04 -7.88 29.75
C GLY A 162 9.51 -7.73 30.15
N GLY A 163 9.96 -6.49 30.28
CA GLY A 163 11.30 -6.08 30.68
C GLY A 163 11.44 -4.55 30.59
N PRO A 164 12.63 -3.97 30.86
CA PRO A 164 12.95 -2.62 30.41
C PRO A 164 13.07 -2.61 28.88
N GLY A 165 12.44 -1.65 28.19
CA GLY A 165 12.49 -1.56 26.73
C GLY A 165 11.29 -0.86 26.08
N ASN A 166 11.34 -0.70 24.76
CA ASN A 166 10.22 -0.25 23.93
C ASN A 166 9.47 -1.47 23.38
N PHE A 167 8.18 -1.59 23.69
CA PHE A 167 7.36 -2.77 23.40
C PHE A 167 6.26 -2.47 22.37
N GLY A 168 6.65 -1.83 21.25
CA GLY A 168 5.75 -1.55 20.12
C GLY A 168 4.91 -0.28 20.28
N TRP A 169 5.10 0.49 21.35
CA TRP A 169 4.46 1.79 21.51
C TRP A 169 5.34 2.89 20.94
N LEU A 170 4.70 3.80 20.21
CA LEU A 170 5.33 5.03 19.74
C LEU A 170 4.83 6.22 20.54
N SER A 171 5.52 7.33 20.40
CA SER A 171 5.08 8.64 20.87
C SER A 171 5.34 9.63 19.74
N TRP A 172 4.31 10.37 19.31
CA TRP A 172 4.47 11.32 18.23
C TRP A 172 5.31 12.51 18.66
N SER A 173 5.10 13.02 19.87
CA SER A 173 5.85 14.17 20.41
C SER A 173 7.07 13.79 21.26
N GLY A 174 7.19 12.52 21.65
CA GLY A 174 8.16 12.07 22.65
C GLY A 174 7.68 12.08 24.10
N ALA A 175 6.42 12.48 24.34
CA ALA A 175 5.81 12.37 25.66
C ALA A 175 5.68 10.90 26.10
N ASN A 176 6.02 10.61 27.36
CA ASN A 176 6.10 9.26 27.92
C ASN A 176 5.03 8.94 28.98
N ASN A 177 3.90 9.65 28.95
CA ASN A 177 2.84 9.57 29.96
C ASN A 177 1.54 9.01 29.37
N ALA A 178 0.84 8.19 30.16
CA ALA A 178 -0.38 7.51 29.71
C ALA A 178 -1.52 8.42 29.22
N PRO A 179 -1.80 9.60 29.83
CA PRO A 179 -2.86 10.48 29.34
C PRO A 179 -2.59 11.06 27.95
N TYR A 180 -1.33 11.14 27.54
CA TYR A 180 -0.97 11.63 26.22
C TYR A 180 -1.18 10.54 25.17
N VAL A 181 -0.74 9.32 25.47
CA VAL A 181 -1.01 8.16 24.60
C VAL A 181 -2.51 7.93 24.42
N GLU A 182 -3.33 8.20 25.45
CA GLU A 182 -4.79 8.17 25.34
C GLU A 182 -5.32 9.20 24.31
N GLN A 183 -4.78 10.41 24.31
CA GLN A 183 -5.13 11.43 23.31
C GLN A 183 -4.68 11.00 21.91
N GLU A 184 -3.47 10.47 21.76
CA GLU A 184 -2.97 9.97 20.47
C GLU A 184 -3.80 8.80 19.93
N LEU A 185 -4.27 7.92 20.81
CA LEU A 185 -5.17 6.81 20.47
C LEU A 185 -6.60 7.28 20.16
N THR A 186 -6.96 8.54 20.39
CA THR A 186 -8.32 9.03 20.13
C THR A 186 -8.57 9.07 18.62
N PRO A 187 -9.60 8.39 18.09
CA PRO A 187 -9.91 8.39 16.66
C PRO A 187 -10.08 9.80 16.10
N GLY A 188 -9.34 10.11 15.03
CA GLY A 188 -9.37 11.41 14.36
C GLY A 188 -8.51 12.50 15.03
N ASN A 189 -7.75 12.17 16.07
CA ASN A 189 -6.76 13.10 16.63
C ASN A 189 -5.59 13.28 15.66
N GLN A 190 -5.15 14.52 15.44
CA GLN A 190 -3.98 14.79 14.61
C GLN A 190 -2.73 14.65 15.48
N PRO A 191 -1.72 13.85 15.06
CA PRO A 191 -0.52 13.65 15.86
C PRO A 191 0.28 14.94 15.94
N ASP A 192 0.59 15.38 17.16
CA ASP A 192 1.59 16.43 17.41
C ASP A 192 2.99 15.81 17.28
N TYR A 193 3.43 15.68 16.03
CA TYR A 193 4.63 14.93 15.66
C TYR A 193 5.90 15.76 15.81
N VAL A 194 6.90 15.19 16.50
CA VAL A 194 8.23 15.75 16.71
C VAL A 194 9.27 14.70 16.32
N ASP A 195 9.90 14.91 15.16
CA ASP A 195 11.03 14.09 14.71
C ASP A 195 12.23 14.26 15.65
N PRO A 196 12.74 13.17 16.28
CA PRO A 196 13.90 13.24 17.17
C PRO A 196 15.18 13.73 16.47
N HIS A 197 15.29 13.58 15.15
CA HIS A 197 16.40 14.07 14.35
C HIS A 197 16.10 15.40 13.65
N SER A 198 14.88 15.94 13.83
CA SER A 198 14.44 17.20 13.19
C SER A 198 14.60 17.21 11.66
N ILE A 199 14.45 16.04 11.02
CA ILE A 199 14.56 15.88 9.56
C ILE A 199 13.21 16.17 8.90
N CYS A 200 12.13 15.70 9.52
CA CYS A 200 10.78 15.79 9.01
C CYS A 200 9.91 16.76 9.83
N PRO A 201 9.17 17.68 9.18
CA PRO A 201 8.24 18.57 9.85
C PRO A 201 6.91 17.90 10.21
N GLU A 202 6.64 16.72 9.65
CA GLU A 202 5.40 15.96 9.83
C GLU A 202 5.69 14.45 9.73
N LEU A 203 4.76 13.63 10.23
CA LEU A 203 4.89 12.18 10.18
C LEU A 203 4.75 11.70 8.73
N ALA A 204 5.85 11.24 8.14
CA ALA A 204 5.90 10.72 6.78
C ALA A 204 6.81 9.48 6.68
N ILE A 205 6.72 8.78 5.55
CA ILE A 205 7.58 7.63 5.26
C ILE A 205 9.04 8.09 5.21
N GLY A 206 9.92 7.39 5.94
CA GLY A 206 11.36 7.72 6.03
C GLY A 206 11.72 8.63 7.20
N CYS A 207 10.74 9.06 8.00
CA CYS A 207 10.95 9.87 9.18
C CYS A 207 11.10 9.01 10.45
N TRP A 208 11.85 9.52 11.42
CA TRP A 208 12.07 8.83 12.68
C TRP A 208 10.95 9.13 13.68
N VAL A 209 10.47 8.10 14.37
CA VAL A 209 9.46 8.26 15.44
C VAL A 209 10.07 7.86 16.76
N GLN A 210 9.71 8.59 17.82
CA GLN A 210 10.18 8.26 19.15
C GLN A 210 9.45 7.01 19.68
N GLY A 211 10.24 6.09 20.22
CA GLY A 211 9.73 4.96 20.97
C GLY A 211 9.20 5.40 22.34
N LEU A 212 8.16 4.73 22.82
CA LEU A 212 7.63 4.95 24.15
C LEU A 212 8.02 3.78 25.07
N PRO A 213 9.14 3.90 25.83
CA PRO A 213 9.58 2.82 26.69
C PRO A 213 8.63 2.60 27.87
N GLY A 214 8.40 1.34 28.22
CA GLY A 214 7.55 0.93 29.35
C GLY A 214 6.13 0.50 28.97
N VAL A 215 5.37 0.08 29.99
CA VAL A 215 4.01 -0.46 29.81
C VAL A 215 2.98 0.65 29.96
N THR A 216 2.33 1.03 28.88
CA THR A 216 1.29 2.06 28.85
C THR A 216 -0.10 1.50 29.16
N ASN A 217 -0.20 0.71 30.22
CA ASN A 217 -1.44 0.06 30.63
C ASN A 217 -2.26 0.98 31.55
N SER A 218 -3.08 1.84 30.95
CA SER A 218 -4.02 2.72 31.66
C SER A 218 -5.48 2.38 31.33
N SER A 219 -6.42 2.80 32.19
CA SER A 219 -7.85 2.67 31.90
C SER A 219 -8.26 3.45 30.64
N GLY A 220 -7.66 4.62 30.42
CA GLY A 220 -7.88 5.45 29.23
C GLY A 220 -7.44 4.76 27.95
N ASN A 221 -6.21 4.24 27.92
CA ASN A 221 -5.68 3.53 26.74
C ASN A 221 -6.50 2.30 26.40
N ARG A 222 -6.90 1.51 27.40
CA ARG A 222 -7.80 0.36 27.18
C ARG A 222 -9.14 0.79 26.60
N SER A 223 -9.73 1.86 27.13
CA SER A 223 -10.99 2.39 26.60
C SER A 223 -10.87 2.85 25.15
N GLN A 224 -9.74 3.45 24.75
CA GLN A 224 -9.53 3.85 23.36
C GLN A 224 -9.28 2.65 22.45
N LEU A 225 -8.56 1.62 22.90
CA LEU A 225 -8.40 0.37 22.15
C LEU A 225 -9.75 -0.35 21.95
N ASP A 226 -10.60 -0.39 22.97
CA ASP A 226 -11.97 -0.92 22.84
C ASP A 226 -12.81 -0.12 21.84
N ASN A 227 -12.63 1.21 21.80
CA ASN A 227 -13.26 2.09 20.82
C ASN A 227 -12.78 1.77 19.40
N TRP A 228 -11.48 1.53 19.19
CA TRP A 228 -10.94 1.09 17.91
C TRP A 228 -11.48 -0.28 17.47
N ILE A 229 -11.62 -1.23 18.39
CA ILE A 229 -12.23 -2.53 18.09
C ILE A 229 -13.68 -2.35 17.63
N ALA A 230 -14.46 -1.50 18.32
CA ALA A 230 -15.83 -1.20 17.93
C ALA A 230 -15.92 -0.51 16.56
N LEU A 231 -15.03 0.45 16.29
CA LEU A 231 -14.93 1.12 14.99
C LEU A 231 -14.51 0.17 13.86
N GLY A 232 -13.62 -0.78 14.14
CA GLY A 232 -13.24 -1.83 13.21
C GLY A 232 -14.42 -2.73 12.80
N GLN A 233 -15.33 -3.03 13.74
CA GLN A 233 -16.58 -3.75 13.43
C GLN A 233 -17.52 -2.95 12.52
N LEU A 234 -17.37 -1.62 12.48
CA LEU A 234 -18.11 -0.71 11.59
C LEU A 234 -17.38 -0.45 10.27
N GLY A 235 -16.23 -1.09 10.04
CA GLY A 235 -15.43 -0.98 8.82
C GLY A 235 -14.44 0.18 8.80
N THR A 236 -14.23 0.87 9.93
CA THR A 236 -13.18 1.89 10.03
C THR A 236 -11.82 1.21 10.19
N PRO A 237 -10.86 1.41 9.27
CA PRO A 237 -9.54 0.81 9.40
C PRO A 237 -8.74 1.48 10.51
N MET A 238 -7.80 0.75 11.12
CA MET A 238 -6.81 1.29 12.04
C MET A 238 -5.46 1.30 11.33
N ILE A 239 -4.79 2.45 11.28
CA ILE A 239 -3.49 2.57 10.62
C ILE A 239 -2.39 2.37 11.67
N VAL A 240 -1.50 1.41 11.45
CA VAL A 240 -0.38 1.05 12.35
C VAL A 240 0.92 1.27 11.59
N VAL A 241 1.98 1.69 12.31
CA VAL A 241 3.30 1.93 11.71
C VAL A 241 4.06 0.61 11.55
N ILE A 242 4.75 0.47 10.43
CA ILE A 242 5.74 -0.61 10.22
C ILE A 242 7.11 0.05 10.09
N TYR A 243 8.08 -0.41 10.86
CA TYR A 243 9.45 0.07 10.82
C TYR A 243 10.43 -1.05 10.47
N ASP A 244 11.54 -0.66 9.84
CA ASP A 244 12.64 -1.53 9.42
C ASP A 244 13.96 -1.25 10.14
N SER A 245 14.00 -0.15 10.91
CA SER A 245 15.20 0.36 11.56
C SER A 245 14.83 0.97 12.92
N SER A 246 15.70 0.76 13.90
CA SER A 246 15.56 1.31 15.25
C SER A 246 16.93 1.76 15.75
N GLU A 247 17.00 2.95 16.34
CA GLU A 247 18.21 3.48 16.98
C GLU A 247 17.84 3.90 18.41
N GLY A 248 18.73 3.62 19.37
CA GLY A 248 18.55 3.99 20.77
C GLY A 248 19.13 2.97 21.74
N SER A 249 19.74 3.46 22.82
CA SER A 249 20.23 2.63 23.93
C SER A 249 19.14 2.49 24.99
N GLY A 250 18.23 1.54 24.79
CA GLY A 250 17.32 1.07 25.83
C GLY A 250 17.91 -0.15 26.54
N SER A 251 18.50 0.05 27.73
CA SER A 251 18.78 -1.02 28.69
C SER A 251 17.51 -1.50 29.39
#